data_AF-D1KB16-F1
#
_entry.id   AF-D1KB16-F1
#
_cell.length_a   1.000
_cell.length_b   1.000
_cell.length_c   1.000
_cell.angle_alpha   90.00
_cell.angle_beta   90.00
_cell.angle_gamma   90.00
#
_symmetry.space_group_name_H-M   'P 1'
#
loop_
_entity.id
_entity.type
_entity.pdbx_description
1 polymer ?
#
loop_
_entity_poly.entity_id
_entity_poly.type
_entity_poly.pdbx_seq_one_letter_code
_entity_poly.pdbx_strand_id
1 'polypeptide(L)' 'MNNRDIGLEILEGLKEVKQHKNGKVKLKTSSLSEPSPAQDIRKKLHLSQSFFASMMGVSVRTVQDWE' A
#
# COMPACT_ATOMS: atom_id res chain seq x y z
N MET A 1 23.64 -17.24 26.91
CA MET A 1 23.03 -16.25 26.01
C MET A 1 23.46 -16.61 24.60
N ASN A 2 22.52 -16.96 23.70
CA ASN A 2 22.85 -17.33 22.33
C ASN A 2 23.48 -16.12 21.62
N ASN A 3 24.68 -16.29 21.11
CA ASN A 3 25.38 -15.29 20.31
C ASN A 3 24.71 -15.27 18.92
N ARG A 4 23.70 -14.41 18.74
CA ARG A 4 23.01 -14.25 17.46
C ARG A 4 23.93 -13.55 16.47
N ASP A 5 24.14 -14.19 15.32
CA ASP A 5 24.85 -13.58 14.20
C ASP A 5 23.84 -12.97 13.23
N ILE A 6 23.62 -11.67 13.39
CA ILE A 6 22.69 -10.90 12.56
C ILE A 6 23.14 -10.87 11.09
N GLY A 7 24.44 -10.93 10.82
CA GLY A 7 24.97 -10.92 9.46
C GLY A 7 24.58 -12.19 8.71
N LEU A 8 24.72 -13.35 9.36
CA LEU A 8 24.29 -14.63 8.81
C LEU A 8 22.77 -14.68 8.61
N GLU A 9 21.99 -14.23 9.60
CA GLU A 9 20.52 -14.20 9.51
C GLU A 9 20.03 -13.34 8.31
N ILE A 10 20.66 -12.20 8.05
CA ILE A 10 20.33 -11.35 6.89
C ILE A 10 20.64 -12.07 5.58
N LEU A 11 21.80 -12.72 5.47
CA LEU A 11 22.21 -13.45 4.26
C LEU A 11 21.27 -14.63 3.98
N GLU A 12 20.81 -15.32 5.02
CA GLU A 12 19.81 -16.38 4.91
C GLU A 12 18.45 -15.84 4.47
N GLY A 13 17.97 -14.76 5.08
CA GLY A 13 16.73 -14.10 4.68
C GLY A 13 16.74 -13.64 3.21
N LEU A 14 17.87 -13.12 2.72
CA LEU A 14 18.00 -12.75 1.30
C LEU A 14 17.91 -13.97 0.36
N LYS A 15 18.49 -15.10 0.75
CA LYS A 15 18.38 -16.36 -0.03
C LYS A 15 16.92 -16.84 -0.04
N GLU A 16 16.23 -16.78 1.09
CA GLU A 16 14.80 -17.14 1.19
C GLU A 16 13.92 -16.27 0.31
N VAL A 17 14.12 -14.95 0.31
CA VAL A 17 13.39 -14.02 -0.58
C VAL A 17 13.63 -14.37 -2.05
N LYS A 18 14.86 -14.71 -2.43
CA LYS A 18 15.19 -15.13 -3.80
C LYS A 18 14.49 -16.43 -4.19
N GLN A 19 14.43 -17.41 -3.28
CA GLN A 19 13.72 -18.67 -3.51
C GLN A 19 12.21 -18.46 -3.60
N HIS A 20 11.65 -17.57 -2.78
CA HIS A 20 10.25 -17.19 -2.83
C HIS A 20 9.86 -16.54 -4.16
N LYS A 21 10.68 -15.58 -4.64
CA LYS A 21 10.48 -14.97 -5.97
C LYS A 21 10.55 -15.98 -7.12
N ASN A 22 11.39 -17.01 -6.98
CA ASN A 22 11.49 -18.10 -7.95
C ASN A 22 10.38 -19.17 -7.81
N GLY A 23 9.40 -18.97 -6.92
CA GLY A 23 8.29 -19.90 -6.68
C GLY A 23 8.67 -21.19 -5.94
N LYS A 24 9.90 -21.30 -5.42
CA LYS A 24 10.41 -22.52 -4.77
C LYS A 24 9.95 -22.66 -3.31
N VAL A 25 9.68 -21.55 -2.64
CA VAL A 25 9.25 -21.49 -1.23
C VAL A 25 8.07 -20.54 -1.11
N LYS A 26 7.10 -20.84 -0.24
CA LYS A 26 6.02 -19.92 0.12
C LYS A 26 6.34 -19.21 1.44
N LEU A 27 6.54 -17.90 1.38
CA LEU A 27 6.65 -17.06 2.57
C LEU A 27 5.27 -16.53 2.98
N LYS A 28 5.16 -16.06 4.22
CA LYS A 28 3.98 -15.33 4.68
C LYS A 28 3.89 -14.03 3.89
N THR A 29 2.92 -13.96 2.99
CA THR A 29 2.69 -12.79 2.13
C THR A 29 1.30 -12.25 2.39
N SER A 30 1.20 -10.94 2.58
CA SER A 30 -0.05 -10.19 2.60
C SER A 30 -0.18 -9.42 1.29
N SER A 31 -1.27 -9.63 0.57
CA SER A 31 -1.62 -8.78 -0.58
C SER A 31 -2.41 -7.57 -0.09
N LEU A 32 -2.11 -6.40 -0.64
CA LEU A 32 -2.86 -5.18 -0.41
C LEU A 32 -3.66 -4.85 -1.66
N SER A 33 -4.92 -4.45 -1.50
CA SER A 33 -5.70 -3.89 -2.58
C SER A 33 -5.27 -2.45 -2.86
N GLU A 34 -5.39 -2.02 -4.11
CA GLU A 34 -5.21 -0.61 -4.46
C GLU A 34 -6.22 0.27 -3.70
N PRO A 35 -5.84 1.52 -3.37
CA PRO A 35 -6.77 2.47 -2.77
C PRO A 35 -7.95 2.74 -3.72
N SER A 36 -9.14 2.97 -3.15
CA SER A 36 -10.31 3.34 -3.96
C SER A 36 -10.08 4.69 -4.65
N PRO A 37 -10.55 4.85 -5.90
CA PRO A 37 -10.54 6.14 -6.59
C PRO A 37 -11.22 7.24 -5.77
N ALA A 38 -10.75 8.49 -5.90
CA ALA A 38 -11.31 9.63 -5.18
C ALA A 38 -12.82 9.79 -5.44
N GLN A 39 -13.25 9.53 -6.67
CA GLN A 39 -14.66 9.59 -7.08
C GLN A 39 -15.53 8.60 -6.29
N ASP A 40 -15.05 7.37 -6.08
CA ASP A 40 -15.79 6.33 -5.37
C ASP A 40 -15.94 6.67 -3.89
N ILE A 41 -14.87 7.21 -3.29
CA ILE A 41 -14.88 7.68 -1.90
C ILE A 41 -15.90 8.83 -1.77
N ARG A 42 -15.84 9.84 -2.64
CA ARG A 42 -16.77 10.98 -2.61
C ARG A 42 -18.23 10.54 -2.77
N LYS A 43 -18.51 9.66 -3.74
CA LYS A 43 -19.86 9.13 -3.98
C LYS A 43 -20.39 8.35 -2.77
N LYS A 44 -19.56 7.52 -2.13
CA LYS A 44 -19.92 6.79 -0.90
C LYS A 44 -20.22 7.72 0.28
N LEU A 45 -19.60 8.90 0.31
CA LEU A 45 -19.86 9.93 1.32
C LEU A 45 -21.05 10.84 0.97
N HIS A 46 -21.67 10.66 -0.21
CA HIS A 46 -22.77 11.50 -0.70
C HIS A 46 -22.43 12.99 -0.81
N LEU A 47 -21.19 13.32 -1.14
CA LEU A 47 -20.71 14.70 -1.22
C LEU A 47 -20.65 15.22 -2.65
N SER A 48 -20.93 16.52 -2.83
CA SER A 48 -20.59 17.24 -4.06
C SER A 48 -19.07 17.39 -4.19
N GLN A 49 -18.55 17.62 -5.40
CA GLN A 49 -17.11 17.88 -5.60
C GLN A 49 -16.63 19.10 -4.81
N SER A 50 -17.45 20.16 -4.71
CA SER A 50 -17.10 21.37 -3.97
C SER A 50 -17.01 21.13 -2.46
N PHE A 51 -17.95 20.39 -1.88
CA PHE A 51 -17.93 20.07 -0.46
C PHE A 51 -16.79 19.10 -0.13
N PHE A 52 -16.56 18.09 -0.98
CA PHE A 52 -15.43 17.17 -0.84
C PHE A 52 -14.09 17.90 -0.93
N ALA A 53 -13.93 18.82 -1.87
CA ALA A 53 -12.73 19.66 -1.99
C ALA A 53 -12.51 20.53 -0.73
N SER A 54 -13.57 21.14 -0.21
CA SER A 54 -13.51 21.92 1.04
C SER A 54 -13.13 21.06 2.25
N MET A 55 -13.63 19.84 2.34
CA MET A 55 -13.29 18.89 3.41
C MET A 55 -11.81 18.48 3.35
N MET A 56 -11.29 18.29 2.14
CA MET A 56 -9.90 17.88 1.89
C MET A 56 -8.92 19.07 1.91
N GLY A 57 -9.40 20.31 1.98
CA GLY A 57 -8.54 21.50 1.98
C GLY A 57 -7.86 21.78 0.64
N VAL A 58 -8.47 21.37 -0.47
CA VAL A 58 -7.92 21.53 -1.83
C VAL A 58 -8.88 22.29 -2.74
N SER A 59 -8.41 22.71 -3.91
CA SER A 59 -9.28 23.34 -4.90
C SER A 59 -10.25 22.33 -5.53
N VAL A 60 -11.41 22.80 -6.00
CA VAL A 60 -12.35 21.96 -6.76
C VAL A 60 -11.68 21.36 -8.00
N ARG A 61 -10.81 22.13 -8.66
CA ARG A 61 -10.06 21.67 -9.84
C ARG A 61 -9.16 20.47 -9.52
N THR A 62 -8.55 20.45 -8.34
CA THR A 62 -7.72 19.33 -7.86
C THR A 62 -8.54 18.05 -7.73
N VAL A 63 -9.75 18.13 -7.16
CA VAL A 63 -10.65 16.96 -7.10
C VAL A 63 -11.06 16.50 -8.50
N GLN A 64 -11.34 17.43 -9.41
CA GLN A 64 -11.66 17.10 -10.81
C GLN A 64 -10.51 16.47 -11.59
N ASP A 65 -9.25 16.70 -11.19
CA ASP A 65 -8.09 16.03 -11.79
C ASP A 65 -7.87 14.62 -11.21
N TRP A 66 -8.41 14.33 -10.03
CA TRP A 66 -8.36 13.00 -9.42
C TRP A 66 -9.51 12.07 -9.85
N GLU A 67 -10.62 12.65 -10.31
CA GLU A 67 -11.82 11.93 -10.76
C GLU A 67 -11.86 11.79 -12.29
#